data_AF-A0A2N5J5Y8-F1
#
_entry.id   AF-A0A2N5J5Y8-F1
#
_cell.length_a   1.000
_cell.length_b   1.000
_cell.length_c   1.000
_cell.angle_alpha   90.00
_cell.angle_beta   90.00
_cell.angle_gamma   90.00
#
_symmetry.space_group_name_H-M   'P 1'
#
loop_
_entity.id
_entity.type
_entity.pdbx_description
1 polymer ?
#
loop_
_entity_poly.entity_id
_entity_poly.type
_entity_poly.pdbx_seq_one_letter_code
_entity_poly.pdbx_strand_id
1 'polypeptide(L)'
;MIGTICLFVALAGCSVNAAGGHDTGTNTKTTDGYDLNTSYSTELGIVQSQLRSDSNDNRLGLSILEDGVVTEGELNELKEQYDQCFIDHGYDPGSFDFDKTGAGSVYPPSGLSEEERKAWGERTNTVQQTCDQRNGTAAIRGLVASVQMNPDNKDIRKTIVTCLIEQGLVDGGYTVNDYDTDLADQSGPFSAEKNNDTSYQSKLRQCQS
;
A
#
# COMPACT_ATOMS: atom_id res chain seq x y z
N MET A 1 27.26 -49.13 -58.23
CA MET A 1 25.95 -49.80 -58.10
C MET A 1 25.17 -49.03 -57.05
N ILE A 2 24.17 -48.26 -57.50
CA ILE A 2 22.73 -48.48 -57.23
C ILE A 2 22.45 -48.41 -55.71
N GLY A 3 21.63 -47.53 -55.18
CA GLY A 3 20.62 -46.65 -55.76
C GLY A 3 19.68 -46.22 -54.64
N THR A 4 19.24 -44.98 -54.72
CA THR A 4 18.20 -44.31 -53.94
C THR A 4 16.91 -45.13 -53.78
N ILE A 5 16.31 -45.14 -52.58
CA ILE A 5 14.85 -45.07 -52.43
C ILE A 5 14.51 -44.07 -51.30
N CYS A 6 13.91 -42.97 -51.73
CA CYS A 6 13.10 -42.06 -50.92
C CYS A 6 11.78 -42.72 -50.51
N LEU A 7 11.28 -42.39 -49.32
CA LEU A 7 9.85 -42.19 -49.12
C LEU A 7 9.63 -40.90 -48.32
N PHE A 8 8.66 -40.12 -48.77
CA PHE A 8 8.48 -38.68 -48.59
C PHE A 8 7.07 -38.42 -48.01
N VAL A 9 6.91 -37.29 -47.30
CA VAL A 9 5.68 -36.48 -46.97
C VAL A 9 4.69 -37.09 -45.95
N ALA A 10 4.00 -36.39 -45.02
CA ALA A 10 3.57 -34.98 -44.88
C ALA A 10 3.26 -34.63 -43.39
N LEU A 11 3.77 -33.52 -42.83
CA LEU A 11 3.12 -32.21 -42.57
C LEU A 11 1.87 -32.19 -41.65
N ALA A 12 2.08 -31.76 -40.40
CA ALA A 12 1.33 -30.74 -39.66
C ALA A 12 2.23 -30.30 -38.48
N GLY A 13 2.64 -29.04 -38.27
CA GLY A 13 2.03 -27.79 -38.67
C GLY A 13 1.31 -27.15 -37.49
N CYS A 14 2.02 -26.79 -36.42
CA CYS A 14 1.57 -25.73 -35.50
C CYS A 14 2.71 -24.72 -35.37
N SER A 15 2.66 -23.71 -36.24
CA SER A 15 3.29 -22.42 -36.02
C SER A 15 2.74 -21.84 -34.73
N VAL A 16 3.57 -21.62 -33.73
CA VAL A 16 3.22 -20.73 -32.62
C VAL A 16 3.58 -19.33 -33.09
N ASN A 17 2.58 -18.63 -33.62
CA ASN A 17 2.68 -17.22 -33.95
C ASN A 17 3.09 -16.43 -32.71
N ALA A 18 4.08 -15.57 -32.89
CA ALA A 18 4.30 -14.43 -32.01
C ALA A 18 3.03 -13.56 -32.02
N ALA A 19 2.44 -13.37 -30.85
CA ALA A 19 1.49 -12.29 -30.59
C ALA A 19 1.72 -11.80 -29.16
N GLY A 20 2.23 -10.58 -29.08
CA GLY A 20 1.89 -9.57 -28.08
C GLY A 20 1.78 -10.01 -26.63
N GLY A 21 2.83 -9.74 -25.88
CA GLY A 21 2.82 -9.72 -24.44
C GLY A 21 4.10 -9.11 -23.90
N HIS A 22 4.47 -7.92 -24.39
CA HIS A 22 5.33 -7.05 -23.60
C HIS A 22 4.44 -6.48 -22.49
N ASP A 23 4.12 -7.33 -21.53
CA ASP A 23 3.65 -6.88 -20.24
C ASP A 23 4.91 -6.56 -19.45
N THR A 24 5.41 -5.34 -19.59
CA THR A 24 6.29 -4.73 -18.60
C THR A 24 5.48 -4.26 -17.40
N GLY A 25 4.53 -5.10 -16.95
CA GLY A 25 4.14 -5.13 -15.56
C GLY A 25 5.36 -5.60 -14.80
N THR A 26 6.19 -4.63 -14.39
CA THR A 26 7.20 -4.80 -13.37
C THR A 26 6.49 -5.30 -12.12
N ASN A 27 6.40 -6.63 -11.97
CA ASN A 27 5.62 -7.23 -10.91
C ASN A 27 6.37 -7.03 -9.60
N THR A 28 5.95 -6.02 -8.84
CA THR A 28 6.51 -5.62 -7.54
C THR A 28 6.35 -6.72 -6.49
N LYS A 29 5.49 -7.73 -6.78
CA LYS A 29 5.37 -8.95 -6.00
C LYS A 29 6.28 -10.02 -6.59
N THR A 30 7.37 -10.34 -5.89
CA THR A 30 8.24 -11.46 -6.22
C THR A 30 7.72 -12.75 -5.57
N THR A 31 8.35 -13.88 -5.88
CA THR A 31 8.05 -15.15 -5.18
C THR A 31 8.36 -15.08 -3.68
N ASP A 32 9.23 -14.14 -3.28
CA ASP A 32 9.79 -14.05 -1.93
C ASP A 32 9.27 -12.83 -1.13
N GLY A 33 8.59 -11.86 -1.77
CA GLY A 33 8.13 -10.65 -1.09
C GLY A 33 7.71 -9.49 -2.00
N TYR A 34 7.92 -8.27 -1.51
CA TYR A 34 7.67 -7.01 -2.20
C TYR A 34 8.98 -6.32 -2.58
N ASP A 35 9.29 -6.24 -3.87
CA ASP A 35 10.48 -5.53 -4.36
C ASP A 35 10.20 -4.03 -4.53
N LEU A 36 10.58 -3.26 -3.51
CA LEU A 36 10.35 -1.82 -3.45
C LEU A 36 11.24 -1.06 -4.43
N ASN A 37 12.38 -1.60 -4.85
CA ASN A 37 13.31 -0.89 -5.75
C ASN A 37 12.71 -0.66 -7.14
N THR A 38 11.78 -1.51 -7.53
CA THR A 38 11.18 -1.51 -8.86
C THR A 38 10.27 -0.30 -9.11
N SER A 39 9.38 0.03 -8.18
CA SER A 39 8.41 1.13 -8.35
C SER A 39 8.34 2.12 -7.18
N TYR A 40 8.93 1.78 -6.03
CA TYR A 40 8.84 2.53 -4.77
C TYR A 40 10.20 2.98 -4.24
N SER A 41 11.24 3.06 -5.08
CA SER A 41 12.62 3.36 -4.65
C SER A 41 12.77 4.75 -4.02
N THR A 42 11.94 5.72 -4.42
CA THR A 42 11.93 7.06 -3.81
C THR A 42 11.36 7.01 -2.39
N GLU A 43 10.21 6.37 -2.23
CA GLU A 43 9.51 6.19 -0.96
C GLU A 43 10.35 5.35 0.01
N LEU A 44 10.99 4.29 -0.48
CA LEU A 44 11.97 3.50 0.27
C LEU A 44 13.08 4.40 0.83
N GLY A 45 13.68 5.24 0.01
CA GLY A 45 14.74 6.17 0.44
C GLY A 45 14.26 7.16 1.51
N ILE A 46 13.03 7.67 1.37
CA ILE A 46 12.40 8.57 2.36
C ILE A 46 12.24 7.84 3.70
N VAL A 47 11.62 6.64 3.68
CA VAL A 47 11.39 5.85 4.90
C VAL A 47 12.70 5.48 5.57
N GLN A 48 13.69 4.99 4.82
CA GLN A 48 15.01 4.67 5.37
C GLN A 48 15.68 5.91 6.00
N SER A 49 15.60 7.08 5.35
CA SER A 49 16.14 8.32 5.91
C SER A 49 15.42 8.72 7.20
N GLN A 50 14.09 8.62 7.23
CA GLN A 50 13.29 8.91 8.41
C GLN A 50 13.67 7.99 9.58
N LEU A 51 13.73 6.67 9.36
CA LEU A 51 14.09 5.70 10.39
C LEU A 51 15.51 5.91 10.95
N ARG A 52 16.47 6.34 10.12
CA ARG A 52 17.82 6.70 10.57
C ARG A 52 17.87 7.99 11.39
N SER A 53 16.95 8.92 11.13
CA SER A 53 16.90 10.22 11.81
C SER A 53 16.12 10.22 13.12
N ASP A 54 15.22 9.25 13.29
CA ASP A 54 14.40 9.10 14.48
C ASP A 54 15.23 8.54 15.66
N SER A 55 14.91 8.98 16.88
CA SER A 55 15.53 8.54 18.13
C SER A 55 15.02 7.18 18.64
N ASN A 56 13.98 6.63 18.00
CA ASN A 56 13.42 5.32 18.33
C ASN A 56 14.36 4.16 17.94
N ASP A 57 14.18 2.99 18.57
CA ASP A 57 14.88 1.77 18.15
C ASP A 57 14.27 1.25 16.84
N ASN A 58 14.93 1.56 15.73
CA ASN A 58 14.54 1.22 14.37
C ASN A 58 15.43 0.16 13.72
N ARG A 59 16.23 -0.56 14.52
CA ARG A 59 17.24 -1.51 13.99
C ARG A 59 16.63 -2.58 13.10
N LEU A 60 15.53 -3.22 13.54
CA LEU A 60 14.84 -4.22 12.73
C LEU A 60 14.30 -3.61 11.44
N GLY A 61 13.60 -2.47 11.54
CA GLY A 61 13.01 -1.84 10.36
C GLY A 61 14.05 -1.42 9.32
N LEU A 62 15.21 -0.93 9.76
CA LEU A 62 16.33 -0.62 8.86
C LEU A 62 16.91 -1.88 8.19
N SER A 63 16.95 -3.00 8.90
CA SER A 63 17.38 -4.29 8.35
C SER A 63 16.41 -4.79 7.27
N ILE A 64 15.10 -4.74 7.52
CA ILE A 64 14.05 -5.17 6.58
C ILE A 64 14.09 -4.35 5.29
N LEU A 65 14.46 -3.08 5.37
CA LEU A 65 14.48 -2.19 4.22
C LEU A 65 15.84 -2.14 3.51
N GLU A 66 16.87 -2.86 3.99
CA GLU A 66 18.25 -2.67 3.55
C GLU A 66 18.46 -3.02 2.07
N ASP A 67 17.94 -4.15 1.62
CA ASP A 67 18.05 -4.62 0.24
C ASP A 67 16.92 -4.12 -0.67
N GLY A 68 15.92 -3.46 -0.08
CA GLY A 68 14.72 -2.96 -0.76
C GLY A 68 13.73 -4.06 -1.15
N VAL A 69 13.86 -5.27 -0.62
CA VAL A 69 12.90 -6.37 -0.81
C VAL A 69 12.32 -6.77 0.55
N VAL A 70 11.04 -6.50 0.77
CA VAL A 70 10.37 -6.88 2.02
C VAL A 70 9.74 -8.26 1.88
N THR A 71 10.33 -9.24 2.54
CA THR A 71 9.88 -10.64 2.49
C THR A 71 8.71 -10.93 3.44
N GLU A 72 8.00 -12.04 3.20
CA GLU A 72 6.96 -12.48 4.15
C GLU A 72 7.52 -12.86 5.52
N GLY A 73 8.77 -13.35 5.58
CA GLY A 73 9.44 -13.71 6.83
C GLY A 73 9.73 -12.47 7.68
N GLU A 74 10.22 -11.40 7.05
CA GLU A 74 10.48 -10.12 7.70
C GLU A 74 9.20 -9.45 8.20
N LEU A 75 8.10 -9.53 7.43
CA LEU A 75 6.80 -9.05 7.88
C LEU A 75 6.26 -9.84 9.08
N ASN A 76 6.50 -11.15 9.12
CA ASN A 76 6.18 -11.96 10.30
C ASN A 76 7.02 -11.54 11.51
N GLU A 77 8.32 -11.35 11.35
CA GLU A 77 9.20 -10.91 12.44
C GLU A 77 8.78 -9.52 12.96
N LEU A 78 8.48 -8.58 12.05
CA LEU A 78 7.98 -7.26 12.42
C LEU A 78 6.65 -7.34 13.18
N LYS A 79 5.75 -8.22 12.75
CA LYS A 79 4.48 -8.48 13.44
C LYS A 79 4.70 -9.06 14.84
N GLU A 80 5.60 -10.04 14.99
CA GLU A 80 5.94 -10.61 16.30
C GLU A 80 6.47 -9.55 17.26
N GLN A 81 7.31 -8.62 16.78
CA GLN A 81 7.78 -7.49 17.60
C GLN A 81 6.66 -6.52 17.98
N TYR A 82 5.69 -6.32 17.09
CA TYR A 82 4.52 -5.48 17.37
C TYR A 82 3.59 -6.12 18.42
N ASP A 83 3.31 -7.41 18.28
CA ASP A 83 2.54 -8.17 19.29
C ASP A 83 3.25 -8.16 20.64
N GLN A 84 4.58 -8.35 20.64
CA GLN A 84 5.39 -8.28 21.86
C GLN A 84 5.33 -6.89 22.51
N CYS A 85 5.26 -5.81 21.73
CA CYS A 85 5.08 -4.47 22.28
C CYS A 85 3.77 -4.33 23.08
N PHE A 86 2.66 -4.90 22.60
CA PHE A 86 1.40 -4.91 23.36
C PHE A 86 1.53 -5.70 24.67
N ILE A 87 2.22 -6.85 24.62
CA ILE A 87 2.50 -7.68 25.81
C ILE A 87 3.38 -6.92 26.81
N ASP A 88 4.41 -6.21 26.35
CA ASP A 88 5.28 -5.38 27.20
C ASP A 88 4.48 -4.25 27.88
N HIS A 89 3.42 -3.77 27.24
CA HIS A 89 2.45 -2.82 27.80
C HIS A 89 1.33 -3.48 28.62
N GLY A 90 1.43 -4.78 28.91
CA GLY A 90 0.53 -5.50 29.81
C GLY A 90 -0.81 -5.93 29.21
N TYR A 91 -0.90 -6.06 27.88
CA TYR A 91 -2.04 -6.71 27.23
C TYR A 91 -1.84 -8.23 27.21
N ASP A 92 -2.91 -8.97 27.43
CA ASP A 92 -2.89 -10.43 27.30
C ASP A 92 -2.78 -10.82 25.81
N PRO A 93 -2.01 -11.86 25.43
CA PRO A 93 -1.88 -12.29 24.04
C PRO A 93 -3.20 -12.64 23.34
N GLY A 94 -4.24 -13.00 24.11
CA GLY A 94 -5.59 -13.29 23.58
C GLY A 94 -6.49 -12.06 23.46
N SER A 95 -6.01 -10.87 23.82
CA SER A 95 -6.78 -9.61 23.82
C SER A 95 -6.54 -8.75 22.57
N PHE A 96 -5.75 -9.24 21.62
CA PHE A 96 -5.55 -8.60 20.34
C PHE A 96 -5.32 -9.63 19.24
N ASP A 97 -5.65 -9.26 18.02
CA ASP A 97 -5.34 -10.03 16.82
C ASP A 97 -4.98 -9.05 15.71
N PHE A 98 -3.74 -9.12 15.25
CA PHE A 98 -3.21 -8.30 14.16
C PHE A 98 -2.73 -9.23 13.04
N ASP A 99 -2.92 -8.83 11.80
CA ASP A 99 -2.28 -9.50 10.66
C ASP A 99 -0.84 -8.98 10.44
N LYS A 100 -0.16 -9.51 9.41
CA LYS A 100 1.22 -9.13 9.07
C LYS A 100 1.37 -7.67 8.64
N THR A 101 0.28 -7.04 8.19
CA THR A 101 0.23 -5.61 7.84
C THR A 101 -0.13 -4.74 9.04
N GLY A 102 -0.39 -5.33 10.22
CA GLY A 102 -0.79 -4.63 11.43
C GLY A 102 -2.27 -4.28 11.50
N ALA A 103 -3.05 -4.59 10.46
CA ALA A 103 -4.48 -4.43 10.52
C ALA A 103 -5.06 -5.47 11.49
N GLY A 104 -5.98 -5.05 12.35
CA GLY A 104 -6.44 -5.93 13.40
C GLY A 104 -7.38 -5.27 14.40
N SER A 105 -7.55 -5.93 15.53
CA SER A 105 -8.43 -5.48 16.60
C SER A 105 -7.81 -5.75 17.96
N VAL A 106 -8.06 -4.84 18.90
CA VAL A 106 -7.78 -5.01 20.32
C VAL A 106 -9.11 -5.07 21.04
N TYR A 107 -9.27 -6.05 21.92
CA TYR A 107 -10.53 -6.36 22.58
C TYR A 107 -10.50 -5.87 24.03
N PRO A 108 -11.48 -5.06 24.46
CA PRO A 108 -11.57 -4.66 25.85
C PRO A 108 -11.90 -5.85 26.75
N PRO A 109 -11.43 -5.86 28.00
CA PRO A 109 -11.90 -6.79 29.02
C PRO A 109 -13.43 -6.78 29.15
N SER A 110 -14.01 -7.94 29.46
CA SER A 110 -15.44 -8.05 29.71
C SER A 110 -15.85 -7.37 31.02
N GLY A 111 -17.02 -6.72 31.04
CA GLY A 111 -17.63 -6.22 32.27
C GLY A 111 -17.20 -4.82 32.70
N LEU A 112 -16.49 -4.07 31.85
CA LEU A 112 -16.16 -2.66 32.09
C LEU A 112 -17.42 -1.77 32.07
N SER A 113 -17.44 -0.77 32.95
CA SER A 113 -18.36 0.37 32.84
C SER A 113 -18.07 1.20 31.59
N GLU A 114 -18.95 2.16 31.28
CA GLU A 114 -18.73 3.06 30.14
C GLU A 114 -17.47 3.92 30.31
N GLU A 115 -17.27 4.45 31.52
CA GLU A 115 -16.11 5.27 31.85
C GLU A 115 -14.81 4.45 31.79
N GLU A 116 -14.84 3.22 32.30
CA GLU A 116 -13.69 2.31 32.24
C GLU A 116 -13.36 1.91 30.80
N ARG A 117 -14.39 1.66 29.98
CA ARG A 117 -14.24 1.34 28.55
C ARG A 117 -13.61 2.50 27.78
N LYS A 118 -14.04 3.74 28.07
CA LYS A 118 -13.44 4.94 27.47
C LYS A 118 -11.97 5.09 27.86
N ALA A 119 -11.67 5.00 29.15
CA ALA A 119 -10.29 5.10 29.64
C ALA A 119 -9.38 3.99 29.07
N TRP A 120 -9.91 2.78 28.94
CA TRP A 120 -9.22 1.67 28.28
C TRP A 120 -8.94 1.98 26.81
N GLY A 121 -9.91 2.53 26.07
CA GLY A 121 -9.72 2.92 24.67
C GLY A 121 -8.64 3.98 24.48
N GLU A 122 -8.62 5.01 25.34
CA GLU A 122 -7.58 6.06 25.32
C GLU A 122 -6.18 5.48 25.59
N ARG A 123 -6.07 4.56 26.55
CA ARG A 123 -4.83 3.82 26.82
C ARG A 123 -4.40 2.97 25.63
N THR A 124 -5.33 2.20 25.04
CA THR A 124 -5.06 1.36 23.87
C THR A 124 -4.55 2.18 22.69
N ASN A 125 -5.16 3.35 22.43
CA ASN A 125 -4.69 4.25 21.36
C ASN A 125 -3.24 4.73 21.61
N THR A 126 -2.90 5.05 22.86
CA THR A 126 -1.54 5.48 23.22
C THR A 126 -0.52 4.35 23.03
N VAL A 127 -0.88 3.12 23.45
CA VAL A 127 -0.03 1.93 23.27
C VAL A 127 0.13 1.61 21.81
N GLN A 128 -0.94 1.65 21.02
CA GLN A 128 -0.90 1.45 19.58
C GLN A 128 0.06 2.44 18.90
N GLN A 129 -0.07 3.74 19.18
CA GLN A 129 0.86 4.75 18.63
C GLN A 129 2.32 4.48 19.00
N THR A 130 2.57 4.01 20.22
CA THR A 130 3.92 3.65 20.69
C THR A 130 4.45 2.43 19.92
N CYS A 131 3.65 1.38 19.80
CA CYS A 131 4.04 0.15 19.11
C CYS A 131 4.16 0.36 17.59
N ASP A 132 3.38 1.26 17.01
CA ASP A 132 3.47 1.65 15.60
C ASP A 132 4.80 2.34 15.27
N GLN A 133 5.39 3.06 16.23
CA GLN A 133 6.69 3.71 16.04
C GLN A 133 7.87 2.76 16.27
N ARG A 134 7.72 1.77 17.16
CA ARG A 134 8.77 0.79 17.46
C ARG A 134 9.20 0.05 16.19
N ASN A 135 10.51 -0.08 15.97
CA ASN A 135 11.08 -0.75 14.81
C ASN A 135 10.63 -0.19 13.44
N GLY A 136 10.13 1.05 13.38
CA GLY A 136 9.61 1.63 12.14
C GLY A 136 8.35 0.93 11.61
N THR A 137 7.60 0.27 12.49
CA THR A 137 6.50 -0.64 12.13
C THR A 137 5.47 0.01 11.22
N ALA A 138 4.96 1.19 11.58
CA ALA A 138 3.97 1.91 10.79
C ALA A 138 4.51 2.34 9.42
N ALA A 139 5.78 2.73 9.34
CA ALA A 139 6.39 3.16 8.08
C ALA A 139 6.53 2.00 7.10
N ILE A 140 6.98 0.83 7.57
CA ILE A 140 7.11 -0.38 6.75
C ILE A 140 5.75 -0.89 6.31
N ARG A 141 4.79 -0.98 7.23
CA ARG A 141 3.40 -1.40 6.93
C ARG A 141 2.75 -0.48 5.89
N GLY A 142 2.91 0.84 6.05
CA GLY A 142 2.39 1.83 5.11
C GLY A 142 3.00 1.68 3.70
N LEU A 143 4.31 1.42 3.63
CA LEU A 143 4.99 1.20 2.36
C LEU A 143 4.53 -0.09 1.66
N VAL A 144 4.43 -1.20 2.41
CA VAL A 144 3.93 -2.47 1.87
C VAL A 144 2.47 -2.38 1.44
N ALA A 145 1.61 -1.74 2.23
CA ALA A 145 0.21 -1.51 1.85
C ALA A 145 0.11 -0.70 0.56
N SER A 146 0.96 0.33 0.41
CA SER A 146 1.01 1.14 -0.81
C SER A 146 1.37 0.29 -2.03
N VAL A 147 2.41 -0.55 -1.91
CA VAL A 147 2.83 -1.47 -2.97
C VAL A 147 1.74 -2.49 -3.32
N GLN A 148 1.03 -3.01 -2.33
CA GLN A 148 -0.09 -3.93 -2.57
C GLN A 148 -1.24 -3.28 -3.33
N MET A 149 -1.56 -2.02 -3.02
CA MET A 149 -2.67 -1.28 -3.63
C MET A 149 -2.32 -0.71 -5.01
N ASN A 150 -1.07 -0.30 -5.21
CA ASN A 150 -0.60 0.34 -6.43
C ASN A 150 0.81 -0.16 -6.81
N PRO A 151 0.95 -1.42 -7.26
CA PRO A 151 2.26 -2.04 -7.48
C PRO A 151 3.18 -1.24 -8.40
N ASP A 152 2.61 -0.62 -9.43
CA ASP A 152 3.32 0.18 -10.43
C ASP A 152 3.64 1.62 -9.98
N ASN A 153 3.27 1.99 -8.75
CA ASN A 153 3.34 3.36 -8.21
C ASN A 153 2.78 4.42 -9.18
N LYS A 154 1.64 4.12 -9.81
CA LYS A 154 1.00 5.04 -10.75
C LYS A 154 0.49 6.26 -10.01
N ASP A 155 0.69 7.43 -10.61
CA ASP A 155 0.12 8.68 -10.10
C ASP A 155 -1.39 8.72 -10.39
N ILE A 156 -2.21 8.15 -9.49
CA ILE A 156 -3.66 8.06 -9.61
C ILE A 156 -4.30 9.45 -9.77
N ARG A 157 -3.67 10.50 -9.23
CA ARG A 157 -4.14 11.87 -9.36
C ARG A 157 -4.22 12.31 -10.82
N LYS A 158 -3.35 11.82 -11.70
CA LYS A 158 -3.45 12.09 -13.14
C LYS A 158 -4.74 11.53 -13.74
N THR A 159 -5.13 10.33 -13.33
CA THR A 159 -6.40 9.71 -13.72
C THR A 159 -7.59 10.51 -13.18
N ILE A 160 -7.53 10.91 -11.91
CA ILE A 160 -8.58 11.74 -11.29
C ILE A 160 -8.72 13.06 -12.04
N VAL A 161 -7.62 13.81 -12.22
CA VAL A 161 -7.60 15.09 -12.96
C VAL A 161 -8.17 14.92 -14.36
N THR A 162 -7.77 13.86 -15.08
CA THR A 162 -8.31 13.57 -16.42
C THR A 162 -9.83 13.38 -16.36
N CYS A 163 -10.34 12.60 -15.41
CA CYS A 163 -11.77 12.41 -15.22
C CYS A 163 -12.49 13.71 -14.84
N LEU A 164 -11.92 14.54 -13.95
CA LEU A 164 -12.50 15.82 -13.56
C LEU A 164 -12.70 16.73 -14.79
N ILE A 165 -11.72 16.74 -15.70
CA ILE A 165 -11.80 17.48 -16.97
C ILE A 165 -12.90 16.88 -17.87
N GLU A 166 -12.92 15.56 -18.05
CA GLU A 166 -13.89 14.87 -18.91
C GLU A 166 -15.35 15.03 -18.42
N GLN A 167 -15.56 15.07 -17.10
CA GLN A 167 -16.86 15.30 -16.47
C GLN A 167 -17.28 16.78 -16.47
N GLY A 168 -16.40 17.68 -16.92
CA GLY A 168 -16.59 19.12 -16.93
C GLY A 168 -16.67 19.73 -15.52
N LEU A 169 -16.00 19.11 -14.55
CA LEU A 169 -15.95 19.58 -13.16
C LEU A 169 -14.87 20.65 -12.94
N VAL A 170 -13.86 20.67 -13.82
CA VAL A 170 -12.76 21.63 -13.88
C VAL A 170 -12.43 21.95 -15.34
N ASP A 171 -11.66 23.01 -15.58
CA ASP A 171 -11.24 23.42 -16.92
C ASP A 171 -10.13 22.52 -17.49
N GLY A 172 -10.00 22.45 -18.82
CA GLY A 172 -9.02 21.58 -19.50
C GLY A 172 -7.54 21.90 -19.25
N GLY A 173 -7.23 23.01 -18.58
CA GLY A 173 -5.88 23.36 -18.12
C GLY A 173 -5.56 22.90 -16.70
N TYR A 174 -6.50 22.25 -16.01
CA TYR A 174 -6.34 21.81 -14.63
C TYR A 174 -5.23 20.75 -14.49
N THR A 175 -4.36 20.94 -13.52
CA THR A 175 -3.17 20.11 -13.31
C THR A 175 -3.24 19.30 -12.02
N VAL A 176 -2.31 18.36 -11.84
CA VAL A 176 -2.15 17.64 -10.56
C VAL A 176 -1.79 18.60 -9.41
N ASN A 177 -1.04 19.66 -9.69
CA ASN A 177 -0.71 20.65 -8.66
C ASN A 177 -1.94 21.47 -8.24
N ASP A 178 -2.82 21.79 -9.18
CA ASP A 178 -4.10 22.45 -8.87
C ASP A 178 -4.98 21.51 -8.05
N TYR A 179 -5.03 20.22 -8.41
CA TYR A 179 -5.72 19.19 -7.64
C TYR A 179 -5.22 19.11 -6.20
N ASP A 180 -3.90 19.02 -6.01
CA ASP A 180 -3.30 18.94 -4.66
C ASP A 180 -3.58 20.20 -3.85
N THR A 181 -3.51 21.38 -4.48
CA THR A 181 -3.81 22.67 -3.85
C THR A 181 -5.28 22.76 -3.45
N ASP A 182 -6.21 22.47 -4.36
CA ASP A 182 -7.64 22.53 -4.09
C ASP A 182 -8.09 21.51 -3.05
N LEU A 183 -7.47 20.33 -3.04
CA LEU A 183 -7.74 19.30 -2.04
C LEU A 183 -7.29 19.76 -0.64
N ALA A 184 -6.10 20.37 -0.54
CA ALA A 184 -5.58 20.89 0.72
C ALA A 184 -6.39 22.08 1.24
N ASP A 185 -6.73 23.02 0.35
CA ASP A 185 -7.44 24.25 0.69
C ASP A 185 -8.96 24.08 0.79
N GLN A 186 -9.47 22.88 0.44
CA GLN A 186 -10.90 22.59 0.32
C GLN A 186 -11.58 23.60 -0.62
N SER A 187 -10.96 23.86 -1.78
CA SER A 187 -11.40 24.81 -2.80
C SER A 187 -11.73 24.11 -4.13
N GLY A 188 -12.12 24.92 -5.12
CA GLY A 188 -12.44 24.45 -6.47
C GLY A 188 -13.46 23.29 -6.45
N PRO A 189 -13.12 22.12 -7.01
CA PRO A 189 -14.01 20.97 -7.07
C PRO A 189 -14.32 20.33 -5.71
N PHE A 190 -13.58 20.67 -4.64
CA PHE A 190 -13.79 20.15 -3.28
C PHE A 190 -14.42 21.15 -2.32
N SER A 191 -14.81 22.33 -2.83
CA SER A 191 -15.37 23.40 -2.01
C SER A 191 -16.70 23.01 -1.35
N ALA A 192 -16.96 23.60 -0.17
CA ALA A 192 -18.18 23.35 0.60
C ALA A 192 -19.47 23.64 -0.18
N GLU A 193 -19.45 24.61 -1.10
CA GLU A 193 -20.58 24.91 -1.99
C GLU A 193 -20.90 23.72 -2.91
N LYS A 194 -19.87 23.12 -3.53
CA LYS A 194 -19.99 21.95 -4.40
C LYS A 194 -20.33 20.67 -3.64
N ASN A 195 -19.96 20.59 -2.36
CA ASN A 195 -20.30 19.46 -1.49
C ASN A 195 -21.80 19.35 -1.19
N ASN A 196 -22.55 20.44 -1.29
CA ASN A 196 -24.00 20.44 -1.11
C ASN A 196 -24.79 20.10 -2.38
N ASP A 197 -24.15 20.04 -3.55
CA ASP A 197 -24.76 19.63 -4.81
C ASP A 197 -24.62 18.12 -5.02
N THR A 198 -25.71 17.38 -4.81
CA THR A 198 -25.74 15.92 -4.92
C THR A 198 -25.43 15.39 -6.32
N SER A 199 -25.76 16.15 -7.37
CA SER A 199 -25.44 15.80 -8.75
C SER A 199 -23.94 15.96 -9.02
N TYR A 200 -23.38 17.07 -8.54
CA TYR A 200 -21.94 17.32 -8.59
C TYR A 200 -21.16 16.24 -7.83
N GLN A 201 -21.58 15.93 -6.60
CA GLN A 201 -20.96 14.90 -5.76
C GLN A 201 -21.10 13.48 -6.34
N SER A 202 -22.11 13.22 -7.15
CA SER A 202 -22.20 11.96 -7.89
C SER A 202 -21.08 11.84 -8.92
N LYS A 203 -20.85 12.90 -9.71
CA LYS A 203 -19.77 12.93 -10.72
C LYS A 203 -18.39 12.91 -10.08
N LEU A 204 -18.19 13.69 -9.01
CA LEU A 204 -16.91 13.73 -8.30
C LEU A 204 -16.51 12.35 -7.78
N ARG A 205 -17.45 11.61 -7.20
CA ARG A 205 -17.21 10.24 -6.72
C ARG A 205 -16.88 9.25 -7.84
N GLN A 206 -17.43 9.43 -9.04
CA GLN A 206 -17.07 8.60 -10.20
C GLN A 206 -15.61 8.79 -10.63
N CYS A 207 -15.00 9.95 -10.35
CA CYS A 207 -13.60 10.19 -10.63
C CYS A 207 -12.65 9.69 -9.54
N GLN A 208 -13.17 9.37 -8.35
CA GLN A 208 -12.39 8.96 -7.18
C GLN A 208 -12.47 7.45 -6.89
N SER A 209 -13.30 6.72 -7.63
CA SER A 209 -13.45 5.26 -7.59
C SER A 209 -12.47 4.57 -8.53
#